data_AF-A0A970WF00-F1
#
_entry.id   AF-A0A970WF00-F1
#
_cell.length_a   1.000
_cell.length_b   1.000
_cell.length_c   1.000
_cell.angle_alpha   90.00
_cell.angle_beta   90.00
_cell.angle_gamma   90.00
#
_symmetry.space_group_name_H-M   'P 1'
#
loop_
_entity.id
_entity.type
_entity.pdbx_description
1 polymer ?
#
loop_
_entity_poly.entity_id
_entity_poly.type
_entity_poly.pdbx_seq_one_letter_code
_entity_poly.pdbx_strand_id
1 'polypeptide(L)'
;MPIVTQCPHCGKKFRAPDKLAGKSVKCPGCQGVVRVLEAESSAAPSSQPTPQQASAASWYILTENRQQMGPVSKEQLDNLATQGRLSFCQIRRGDWKAWKWADDVYPELPASERKDLSADAAPKSDEQESARLVICPDCGNTVSRRATQCPHCGCPAAVLLNLTDAAGDVPVAARPPSPPPVVDGVPTDDLSDVAAPRRSRSRRLYVIAGGVVLSLAIVGVVWWAIHAAKRPAPEVVAEKPVAPAPPPKPEPLSEELLSADDKSKCIDEAARKMAEYIDELQRQHHLPLAMLSQTADSVQMLKALADGNLDAIPDSTSAIPGGQAVEPYKSQAKELSAKCRDWVRKNLKRDPCTAGDVWETARQWAQAKREEILKPLGGLSVEGLLPELPAGP
;
A
#
# COMPACT_ATOMS: atom_id res chain seq x y z
N MET A 1 -12.20 47.11 16.05
CA MET A 1 -11.62 46.41 14.89
C MET A 1 -12.37 45.09 14.72
N PRO A 2 -13.02 44.84 13.57
CA PRO A 2 -13.94 43.71 13.41
C PRO A 2 -13.31 42.36 13.77
N ILE A 3 -14.00 41.60 14.62
CA ILE A 3 -13.59 40.27 15.07
C ILE A 3 -13.90 39.26 13.95
N VAL A 4 -12.91 38.47 13.53
CA VAL A 4 -13.11 37.39 12.54
C VAL A 4 -13.48 36.10 13.28
N THR A 5 -14.68 35.57 13.05
CA THR A 5 -15.16 34.32 13.66
C THR A 5 -15.56 33.30 12.60
N GLN A 6 -15.43 32.00 12.91
CA GLN A 6 -15.84 30.91 12.03
C GLN A 6 -17.18 30.32 12.47
N CYS A 7 -18.12 30.14 11.53
CA CYS A 7 -19.41 29.53 11.83
C CYS A 7 -19.27 28.01 12.04
N PRO A 8 -19.74 27.42 13.16
CA PRO A 8 -19.66 25.98 13.41
C PRO A 8 -20.60 25.15 12.52
N HIS A 9 -21.65 25.76 11.95
CA HIS A 9 -22.62 25.03 11.11
C HIS A 9 -22.17 24.87 9.65
N CYS A 10 -21.43 25.83 9.10
CA CYS A 10 -21.05 25.82 7.67
C CYS A 10 -19.56 26.06 7.40
N GLY A 11 -18.75 26.28 8.45
CA GLY A 11 -17.31 26.49 8.34
C GLY A 11 -16.88 27.84 7.73
N LYS A 12 -17.80 28.70 7.28
CA LYS A 12 -17.46 30.01 6.70
C LYS A 12 -16.97 30.99 7.78
N LYS A 13 -15.86 31.68 7.50
CA LYS A 13 -15.33 32.80 8.30
C LYS A 13 -16.09 34.07 7.95
N PHE A 14 -16.53 34.83 8.94
CA PHE A 14 -17.19 36.12 8.75
C PHE A 14 -16.70 37.15 9.77
N ARG A 15 -16.86 38.44 9.44
CA ARG A 15 -16.46 39.55 10.29
C ARG A 15 -17.65 40.02 11.11
N ALA A 16 -17.55 39.92 12.43
CA ALA A 16 -18.55 40.41 13.37
C ALA A 16 -18.12 41.77 13.95
N PRO A 17 -19.02 42.77 14.05
CA PRO A 17 -18.76 44.00 14.78
C PRO A 17 -18.47 43.74 16.26
N ASP A 18 -17.53 44.48 16.86
CA ASP A 18 -17.07 44.28 18.25
C ASP A 18 -18.21 44.43 19.27
N LYS A 19 -19.25 45.22 18.97
CA LYS A 19 -20.44 45.39 19.81
C LYS A 19 -21.25 44.09 20.00
N LEU A 20 -20.95 43.08 19.19
CA LEU A 20 -21.57 41.75 19.23
C LEU A 20 -20.64 40.70 19.87
N ALA A 21 -19.47 41.08 20.38
CA ALA A 21 -18.65 40.21 21.22
C ALA A 21 -19.48 39.69 22.41
N GLY A 22 -19.41 38.39 22.68
CA GLY A 22 -20.21 37.70 23.70
C GLY A 22 -21.68 37.45 23.34
N LYS A 23 -22.19 38.05 22.24
CA LYS A 23 -23.59 37.93 21.80
C LYS A 23 -23.74 36.92 20.67
N SER A 24 -24.97 36.43 20.51
CA SER A 24 -25.35 35.52 19.44
C SER A 24 -25.75 36.30 18.19
N VAL A 25 -25.17 35.96 17.04
CA VAL A 25 -25.41 36.58 15.74
C VAL A 25 -25.77 35.53 14.71
N LYS A 26 -26.59 35.86 13.71
CA LYS A 26 -26.89 34.94 12.61
C LYS A 26 -25.74 34.93 11.60
N CYS A 27 -25.31 33.73 11.20
CA CYS A 27 -24.30 33.56 10.16
C CYS A 27 -24.84 34.03 8.80
N PRO A 28 -24.11 34.87 8.05
CA PRO A 28 -24.55 35.31 6.72
C PRO A 28 -24.55 34.18 5.67
N GLY A 29 -23.85 33.07 5.93
CA GLY A 29 -23.76 31.93 5.00
C GLY A 29 -24.90 30.92 5.14
N CYS A 30 -25.30 30.57 6.36
CA CYS A 30 -26.30 29.53 6.62
C CYS A 30 -27.46 29.97 7.53
N GLN A 31 -27.47 31.23 7.97
CA GLN A 31 -28.45 31.81 8.91
C GLN A 31 -28.50 31.17 10.31
N GLY A 32 -27.66 30.17 10.60
CA GLY A 32 -27.52 29.58 11.93
C GLY A 32 -27.01 30.58 12.96
N VAL A 33 -27.46 30.44 14.21
CA VAL A 33 -27.10 31.33 15.33
C VAL A 33 -25.72 30.94 15.87
N VAL A 34 -24.75 31.86 15.80
CA VAL A 34 -23.36 31.66 16.22
C VAL A 34 -23.03 32.62 17.35
N ARG A 35 -22.40 32.14 18.43
CA ARG A 35 -21.93 32.98 19.53
C ARG A 35 -20.54 33.52 19.20
N VAL A 36 -20.39 34.85 19.18
CA VAL A 36 -19.10 35.51 18.94
C VAL A 36 -18.30 35.45 20.24
N LEU A 37 -17.16 34.75 20.25
CA LEU A 37 -16.27 34.72 21.41
C LEU A 37 -15.73 36.13 21.66
N GLU A 38 -15.82 36.56 22.91
CA GLU A 38 -15.25 37.84 23.34
C GLU A 38 -13.74 37.72 23.23
N ALA A 39 -13.14 38.50 22.33
CA ALA A 39 -11.69 38.49 22.16
C ALA A 39 -11.09 38.96 23.48
N GLU A 40 -10.46 38.03 24.20
CA GLU A 40 -9.71 38.33 25.42
C GLU A 40 -8.72 39.44 25.08
N SER A 41 -8.98 40.62 25.65
CA SER A 41 -8.21 41.83 25.42
C SER A 41 -6.75 41.52 25.69
N SER A 42 -5.96 41.52 24.62
CA SER A 42 -4.53 41.24 24.64
C SER A 42 -3.81 42.34 25.42
N ALA A 43 -3.73 42.16 26.73
CA ALA A 43 -2.77 42.83 27.59
C ALA A 43 -1.47 42.02 27.55
N ALA A 44 -0.39 42.67 27.13
CA ALA A 44 0.96 42.09 27.08
C ALA A 44 1.40 41.60 28.48
N PRO A 45 2.03 40.40 28.60
CA PRO A 45 2.57 39.96 29.88
C PRO A 45 3.99 40.51 30.07
N SER A 46 4.14 41.45 31.00
CA SER A 46 5.42 41.82 31.59
C SER A 46 5.49 41.26 33.03
N SER A 47 6.40 40.31 33.21
CA SER A 47 7.33 40.15 34.33
C SER A 47 6.82 40.17 35.78
N GLN A 48 6.96 39.01 36.46
CA GLN A 48 7.47 38.73 37.84
C GLN A 48 6.61 37.70 38.61
N PRO A 49 7.12 37.02 39.68
CA PRO A 49 8.13 35.96 39.63
C PRO A 49 7.78 34.71 40.51
N THR A 50 8.45 33.57 40.24
CA THR A 50 8.70 32.43 41.19
C THR A 50 7.52 31.47 41.52
N PRO A 51 7.72 30.15 41.73
CA PRO A 51 8.93 29.32 41.66
C PRO A 51 8.89 28.22 40.57
N GLN A 52 10.04 27.96 39.96
CA GLN A 52 10.55 26.59 39.78
C GLN A 52 9.51 25.54 39.29
N GLN A 53 8.87 25.85 38.17
CA GLN A 53 8.05 24.90 37.44
C GLN A 53 9.01 23.92 36.76
N ALA A 54 9.27 22.82 37.46
CA ALA A 54 10.02 21.67 36.97
C ALA A 54 9.62 21.38 35.53
N SER A 55 10.62 21.28 34.65
CA SER A 55 10.51 20.87 33.25
C SER A 55 9.46 19.77 33.11
N ALA A 56 8.23 20.14 32.76
CA ALA A 56 7.16 19.19 32.54
C ALA A 56 7.62 18.28 31.42
N ALA A 57 7.97 17.04 31.78
CA ALA A 57 8.62 16.12 30.87
C ALA A 57 7.75 15.99 29.61
N SER A 58 8.29 16.39 28.46
CA SER A 58 7.57 16.31 27.20
C SER A 58 7.37 14.84 26.83
N TRP A 59 6.12 14.42 26.66
CA TRP A 59 5.80 13.05 26.27
C TRP A 59 5.60 12.97 24.76
N TYR A 60 6.01 11.86 24.18
CA TYR A 60 5.82 11.52 22.77
C TYR A 60 5.12 10.17 22.69
N ILE A 61 4.22 10.04 21.71
CA ILE A 61 3.45 8.83 21.42
C ILE A 61 3.82 8.39 20.00
N LEU A 62 4.06 7.10 19.78
CA LEU A 62 4.27 6.50 18.46
C LEU A 62 3.11 5.53 18.23
N THR A 63 2.27 5.84 17.24
CA THR A 63 1.12 5.02 16.85
C THR A 63 1.57 3.83 15.97
N GLU A 64 0.67 2.88 15.71
CA GLU A 64 0.93 1.66 14.94
C GLU A 64 1.48 1.93 13.53
N ASN A 65 1.01 2.99 12.88
CA ASN A 65 1.52 3.47 11.59
C ASN A 65 2.90 4.18 11.69
N ARG A 66 3.61 4.07 12.82
CA ARG A 66 4.88 4.75 13.13
C ARG A 66 4.81 6.27 13.05
N GLN A 67 3.63 6.86 13.21
CA GLN A 67 3.49 8.32 13.28
C GLN A 67 3.78 8.80 14.71
N GLN A 68 4.76 9.69 14.84
CA GLN A 68 5.09 10.30 16.13
C GLN A 68 4.16 11.49 16.40
N MET A 69 3.43 11.44 17.51
CA MET A 69 2.62 12.53 18.04
C MET A 69 3.27 13.10 19.30
N GLY A 70 3.56 14.41 19.31
CA GLY A 70 4.10 15.10 20.48
C GLY A 70 4.70 16.47 20.14
N PRO A 71 5.09 17.26 21.15
CA PRO A 71 5.06 16.93 22.58
C PRO A 71 3.65 17.05 23.18
N VAL A 72 3.23 16.06 23.99
CA VAL A 72 1.98 16.10 24.76
C VAL A 72 2.26 16.23 26.26
N SER A 73 1.34 16.87 26.98
CA SER A 73 1.41 16.93 28.44
C SER A 73 1.06 15.56 29.05
N LYS A 74 1.51 15.32 30.29
CA LYS A 74 1.16 14.09 31.03
C LYS A 74 -0.35 13.94 31.20
N GLU A 75 -1.05 15.03 31.52
CA GLU A 75 -2.52 15.07 31.63
C GLU A 75 -3.22 14.67 30.33
N GLN A 76 -2.72 15.09 29.18
CA GLN A 76 -3.27 14.69 27.88
C GLN A 76 -3.03 13.21 27.61
N LEU A 77 -1.86 12.68 28.00
CA LEU A 77 -1.54 11.27 27.89
C LEU A 77 -2.43 10.41 28.81
N ASP A 78 -2.68 10.84 30.04
CA ASP A 78 -3.57 10.17 31.01
C ASP A 78 -5.04 10.14 30.51
N ASN A 79 -5.49 11.22 29.86
CA ASN A 79 -6.80 11.27 29.21
C ASN A 79 -6.90 10.28 28.04
N LEU A 80 -5.85 10.14 27.22
CA LEU A 80 -5.81 9.16 26.14
C LEU A 80 -5.80 7.71 26.67
N ALA A 81 -5.12 7.47 27.80
CA ALA A 81 -5.14 6.18 28.48
C ALA A 81 -6.55 5.84 28.97
N THR A 82 -7.22 6.79 29.62
CA THR A 82 -8.58 6.62 30.15
C THR A 82 -9.61 6.38 29.04
N GLN A 83 -9.41 6.96 27.85
CA GLN A 83 -10.24 6.72 26.67
C GLN A 83 -9.96 5.38 25.97
N GLY A 84 -8.97 4.60 26.43
CA GLY A 84 -8.56 3.35 25.78
C GLY A 84 -7.97 3.55 24.38
N ARG A 85 -7.35 4.72 24.12
CA ARG A 85 -6.77 5.06 22.81
C ARG A 85 -5.28 4.74 22.69
N LEU A 86 -4.64 4.30 23.77
CA LEU A 86 -3.20 3.99 23.80
C LEU A 86 -2.88 2.51 23.57
N SER A 87 -3.88 1.68 23.25
CA SER A 87 -3.82 0.20 23.30
C SER A 87 -2.77 -0.48 22.41
N PHE A 88 -2.09 0.24 21.53
CA PHE A 88 -0.98 -0.29 20.70
C PHE A 88 0.10 0.78 20.46
N CYS A 89 0.21 1.76 21.35
CA CYS A 89 1.15 2.87 21.18
C CYS A 89 2.42 2.65 21.99
N GLN A 90 3.55 3.10 21.46
CA GLN A 90 4.75 3.28 22.26
C GLN A 90 4.81 4.71 22.78
N ILE A 91 5.29 4.88 24.01
CA ILE A 91 5.38 6.14 24.71
C ILE A 91 6.84 6.40 25.07
N ARG A 92 7.31 7.62 24.85
CA ARG A 92 8.63 8.07 25.26
C ARG A 92 8.54 9.38 26.01
N ARG A 93 9.05 9.39 27.24
CA ARG A 93 9.26 10.63 28.01
C ARG A 93 10.53 11.32 27.50
N GLY A 94 10.60 12.65 27.52
CA GLY A 94 11.72 13.40 26.93
C GLY A 94 13.10 13.07 27.51
N ASP A 95 13.15 12.52 28.72
CA ASP A 95 14.34 12.04 29.42
C ASP A 95 14.59 10.52 29.26
N TRP A 96 13.74 9.79 28.53
CA TRP A 96 13.91 8.36 28.27
C TRP A 96 14.72 8.12 26.99
N LYS A 97 15.72 7.24 27.08
CA LYS A 97 16.55 6.82 25.92
C LYS A 97 15.82 5.87 24.97
N ALA A 98 14.79 5.17 25.44
CA ALA A 98 14.05 4.17 24.68
C ALA A 98 12.53 4.41 24.77
N TRP A 99 11.83 3.98 23.72
CA TRP A 99 10.38 3.87 23.71
C TRP A 99 9.94 2.71 24.59
N LYS A 100 8.85 2.87 25.34
CA LYS A 100 8.22 1.80 26.10
C LYS A 100 6.79 1.61 25.63
N TRP A 101 6.24 0.41 25.74
CA TRP A 101 4.83 0.19 25.41
C TRP A 101 3.92 0.92 26.40
N ALA A 102 2.75 1.37 25.93
CA ALA A 102 1.78 2.06 26.78
C ALA A 102 1.43 1.26 28.04
N ASP A 103 1.25 -0.06 27.91
CA ASP A 103 0.95 -0.97 29.03
C ASP A 103 2.02 -1.00 30.12
N ASP A 104 3.30 -0.81 29.76
CA ASP A 104 4.40 -0.79 30.73
C ASP A 104 4.42 0.54 31.52
N VAL A 105 3.83 1.59 30.95
CA VAL A 105 3.71 2.92 31.56
C VAL A 105 2.39 3.08 32.32
N TYR A 106 1.33 2.42 31.86
CA TYR A 106 -0.03 2.46 32.40
C TYR A 106 -0.56 1.03 32.61
N PRO A 107 -0.20 0.38 33.74
CA PRO A 107 -0.63 -0.98 34.02
C PRO A 107 -2.15 -1.12 34.24
N GLU A 108 -2.87 -0.02 34.48
CA GLU A 108 -4.34 -0.01 34.56
C GLU A 108 -5.05 -0.06 33.20
N LEU A 109 -4.32 0.04 32.07
CA LEU A 109 -4.93 -0.18 30.77
C LEU A 109 -5.49 -1.61 30.72
N PRO A 110 -6.72 -1.83 30.24
CA PRO A 110 -7.22 -3.18 30.04
C PRO A 110 -6.21 -3.88 29.15
N ALA A 111 -5.67 -5.00 29.61
CA ALA A 111 -4.70 -5.79 28.86
C ALA A 111 -5.37 -6.20 27.54
N SER A 112 -5.24 -5.37 26.52
CA SER A 112 -5.59 -5.73 25.16
C SER A 112 -4.74 -6.93 24.90
N GLU A 113 -5.39 -8.07 24.66
CA GLU A 113 -4.75 -9.36 24.44
C GLU A 113 -3.48 -9.13 23.63
N ARG A 114 -2.33 -9.20 24.31
CA ARG A 114 -1.04 -9.18 23.66
C ARG A 114 -1.07 -10.43 22.81
N LYS A 115 -1.49 -10.32 21.55
CA LYS A 115 -1.30 -11.37 20.56
C LYS A 115 0.20 -11.35 20.36
N ASP A 116 0.88 -12.09 21.23
CA ASP A 116 2.31 -12.16 21.34
C ASP A 116 2.88 -12.44 19.95
N LEU A 117 3.40 -11.39 19.30
CA LEU A 117 4.27 -11.51 18.14
C LEU A 117 5.67 -11.97 18.58
N SER A 118 5.74 -12.83 19.60
CA SER A 118 6.92 -13.61 19.95
C SER A 118 6.88 -14.92 19.17
N ALA A 119 7.99 -15.21 18.50
CA ALA A 119 8.13 -16.08 17.34
C ALA A 119 7.94 -17.60 17.54
N ASP A 120 7.24 -18.11 18.57
CA ASP A 120 7.25 -19.54 18.89
C ASP A 120 5.89 -20.14 19.34
N ALA A 121 4.80 -19.85 18.63
CA ALA A 121 3.55 -20.62 18.79
C ALA A 121 2.87 -20.92 17.45
N ALA A 122 2.67 -22.21 17.18
CA ALA A 122 2.00 -22.73 15.99
C ALA A 122 0.56 -22.18 15.83
N PRO A 123 0.11 -21.89 14.58
CA PRO A 123 -1.16 -21.23 14.34
C PRO A 123 -2.32 -22.23 14.47
N LYS A 124 -3.23 -21.95 15.40
CA LYS A 124 -4.60 -22.49 15.40
C LYS A 124 -5.56 -21.37 15.75
N SER A 125 -5.94 -20.53 14.77
CA SER A 125 -7.21 -19.78 14.79
C SER A 125 -7.48 -18.85 13.59
N ASP A 126 -6.48 -18.45 12.79
CA ASP A 126 -6.72 -17.47 11.70
C ASP A 126 -7.43 -18.06 10.45
N GLU A 127 -7.54 -19.39 10.35
CA GLU A 127 -8.22 -20.09 9.24
C GLU A 127 -9.76 -20.01 9.33
N GLN A 128 -10.30 -19.76 10.53
CA GLN A 128 -11.75 -19.72 10.74
C GLN A 128 -12.36 -18.32 10.56
N GLU A 129 -11.54 -17.27 10.67
CA GLU A 129 -11.97 -15.88 10.47
C GLU A 129 -11.91 -15.46 8.99
N SER A 130 -10.90 -15.93 8.26
CA SER A 130 -10.81 -15.81 6.80
C SER A 130 -11.96 -16.53 6.08
N ALA A 131 -12.50 -17.62 6.64
CA ALA A 131 -13.69 -18.31 6.10
C ALA A 131 -14.99 -17.49 6.19
N ARG A 132 -15.06 -16.45 7.04
CA ARG A 132 -16.29 -15.66 7.28
C ARG A 132 -16.37 -14.36 6.47
N LEU A 133 -15.38 -14.10 5.63
CA LEU A 133 -15.30 -12.93 4.79
C LEU A 133 -15.57 -13.31 3.32
N VAL A 134 -16.32 -12.47 2.61
CA VAL A 134 -16.63 -12.60 1.18
C VAL A 134 -16.32 -11.30 0.46
N ILE A 135 -15.92 -11.37 -0.80
CA ILE A 135 -15.62 -10.18 -1.62
C ILE A 135 -16.92 -9.67 -2.23
N CYS A 136 -17.20 -8.38 -2.07
CA CYS A 136 -18.38 -7.76 -2.68
C CYS A 136 -18.20 -7.61 -4.20
N PRO A 137 -19.15 -8.10 -5.03
CA PRO A 137 -19.01 -8.10 -6.49
C PRO A 137 -19.07 -6.68 -7.10
N ASP A 138 -19.74 -5.73 -6.42
CA ASP A 138 -19.90 -4.38 -6.95
C ASP A 138 -18.67 -3.49 -6.70
N CYS A 139 -18.00 -3.65 -5.56
CA CYS A 139 -16.90 -2.75 -5.16
C CYS A 139 -15.57 -3.44 -4.88
N GLY A 140 -15.52 -4.77 -4.85
CA GLY A 140 -14.29 -5.55 -4.59
C GLY A 140 -13.81 -5.55 -3.13
N ASN A 141 -14.50 -4.86 -2.21
CA ASN A 141 -14.13 -4.86 -0.79
C ASN A 141 -14.59 -6.14 -0.09
N THR A 142 -13.77 -6.59 0.86
CA THR A 142 -14.06 -7.73 1.73
C THR A 142 -15.11 -7.36 2.77
N VAL A 143 -16.19 -8.14 2.86
CA VAL A 143 -17.31 -7.92 3.77
C VAL A 143 -17.63 -9.19 4.54
N SER A 144 -18.16 -9.07 5.76
CA SER A 144 -18.59 -10.23 6.54
C SER A 144 -19.76 -10.95 5.88
N ARG A 145 -19.74 -12.29 5.85
CA ARG A 145 -20.89 -13.13 5.42
C ARG A 145 -22.19 -12.84 6.18
N ARG A 146 -22.10 -12.23 7.37
CA ARG A 146 -23.26 -11.85 8.20
C ARG A 146 -23.76 -10.42 7.95
N ALA A 147 -23.05 -9.61 7.16
CA ALA A 147 -23.49 -8.27 6.85
C ALA A 147 -24.73 -8.34 5.94
N THR A 148 -25.81 -7.64 6.31
CA THR A 148 -27.05 -7.56 5.50
C THR A 148 -26.90 -6.68 4.26
N GLN A 149 -25.90 -5.79 4.25
CA GLN A 149 -25.49 -4.99 3.10
C GLN A 149 -24.00 -4.66 3.17
N CYS A 150 -23.35 -4.46 2.02
CA CYS A 150 -21.98 -3.98 1.96
C CYS A 150 -21.88 -2.55 2.55
N PRO A 151 -21.02 -2.30 3.54
CA PRO A 151 -20.87 -0.96 4.13
C PRO A 151 -20.23 0.06 3.18
N HIS A 152 -19.56 -0.41 2.12
CA HIS A 152 -18.88 0.47 1.16
C HIS A 152 -19.76 0.93 0.00
N CYS A 153 -20.64 0.06 -0.52
CA CYS A 153 -21.45 0.36 -1.70
C CYS A 153 -22.96 0.15 -1.52
N GLY A 154 -23.40 -0.45 -0.41
CA GLY A 154 -24.82 -0.73 -0.15
C GLY A 154 -25.38 -1.98 -0.83
N CYS A 155 -24.56 -2.80 -1.50
CA CYS A 155 -25.00 -4.04 -2.13
C CYS A 155 -25.68 -4.98 -1.11
N PRO A 156 -26.91 -5.47 -1.36
CA PRO A 156 -27.65 -6.32 -0.44
C PRO A 156 -27.06 -7.74 -0.35
N ALA A 157 -27.03 -8.31 0.86
CA ALA A 157 -26.38 -9.59 1.16
C ALA A 157 -26.89 -10.79 0.37
N ALA A 158 -28.14 -10.75 -0.10
CA ALA A 158 -28.71 -11.81 -0.93
C ALA A 158 -27.90 -12.03 -2.22
N VAL A 159 -27.30 -10.97 -2.78
CA VAL A 159 -26.45 -11.06 -3.97
C VAL A 159 -25.06 -11.62 -3.63
N LEU A 160 -24.57 -11.37 -2.40
CA LEU A 160 -23.27 -11.85 -1.92
C LEU A 160 -23.24 -13.37 -1.71
N LEU A 161 -24.34 -13.97 -1.23
CA LEU A 161 -24.41 -15.40 -0.91
C LEU A 161 -24.63 -16.29 -2.15
N ASN A 162 -25.41 -15.81 -3.13
CA ASN A 162 -25.79 -16.59 -4.31
C ASN A 162 -24.61 -16.90 -5.27
N LEU A 163 -23.48 -16.20 -5.15
CA LEU A 163 -22.28 -16.44 -5.97
C LEU A 163 -21.30 -17.44 -5.33
N THR A 164 -21.29 -17.56 -3.99
CA THR A 164 -20.35 -18.45 -3.29
C THR A 164 -20.86 -19.87 -3.14
N ASP A 165 -22.18 -20.09 -3.12
CA ASP A 165 -22.76 -21.43 -2.94
C ASP A 165 -22.88 -22.21 -4.27
N ALA A 166 -22.68 -21.55 -5.42
CA ALA A 166 -22.68 -22.20 -6.73
C ALA A 166 -21.38 -23.01 -7.04
N ALA A 167 -20.41 -23.02 -6.12
CA ALA A 167 -19.14 -23.73 -6.26
C ALA A 167 -18.99 -24.98 -5.39
N GLY A 168 -20.02 -25.37 -4.62
CA GLY A 168 -20.01 -26.56 -3.77
C GLY A 168 -21.18 -27.49 -4.08
N ASP A 169 -20.88 -28.67 -4.63
CA ASP A 169 -21.72 -29.87 -4.72
C ASP A 169 -23.20 -29.67 -5.07
N VAL A 170 -23.56 -29.95 -6.33
CA VAL A 170 -24.94 -30.21 -6.74
C VAL A 170 -25.33 -31.62 -6.27
N PRO A 171 -26.28 -31.80 -5.32
CA PRO A 171 -26.96 -33.08 -5.19
C PRO A 171 -27.94 -33.18 -6.36
N VAL A 172 -27.83 -34.28 -7.09
CA VAL A 172 -28.84 -34.73 -8.06
C VAL A 172 -30.17 -34.93 -7.32
N ALA A 173 -31.08 -33.96 -7.38
CA ALA A 173 -32.49 -34.17 -7.07
C ALA A 173 -33.41 -33.09 -7.67
N ALA A 174 -34.47 -33.56 -8.32
CA ALA A 174 -35.68 -32.86 -8.78
C ALA A 174 -35.55 -31.91 -10.00
N ARG A 175 -35.69 -32.52 -11.19
CA ARG A 175 -36.22 -31.85 -12.40
C ARG A 175 -37.55 -31.14 -12.09
N PRO A 176 -37.72 -29.85 -12.45
CA PRO A 176 -39.05 -29.27 -12.60
C PRO A 176 -39.76 -29.85 -13.84
N PRO A 177 -41.11 -29.89 -13.86
CA PRO A 177 -41.87 -30.43 -14.98
C PRO A 177 -41.72 -29.58 -16.24
N SER A 178 -41.65 -30.30 -17.36
CA SER A 178 -41.50 -29.83 -18.73
C SER A 178 -42.48 -28.72 -19.11
N PRO A 179 -42.06 -27.72 -19.91
CA PRO A 179 -43.00 -26.83 -20.58
C PRO A 179 -43.78 -27.56 -21.70
N PRO A 180 -45.02 -27.12 -22.02
CA PRO A 180 -45.86 -27.75 -23.04
C PRO A 180 -45.27 -27.61 -24.46
N PRO A 181 -45.71 -28.46 -25.40
CA PRO A 181 -45.18 -28.48 -26.76
C PRO A 181 -45.48 -27.17 -27.49
N VAL A 182 -44.42 -26.55 -28.01
CA VAL A 182 -44.49 -25.43 -28.93
C VAL A 182 -45.03 -25.97 -30.26
N VAL A 183 -46.17 -25.43 -30.65
CA VAL A 183 -46.80 -25.63 -31.96
C VAL A 183 -45.89 -25.12 -33.07
N ASP A 184 -45.63 -26.00 -34.04
CA ASP A 184 -45.08 -25.68 -35.34
C ASP A 184 -45.97 -24.68 -36.08
N GLY A 185 -45.34 -23.70 -36.75
CA GLY A 185 -46.00 -22.89 -37.78
C GLY A 185 -45.82 -21.39 -37.61
N VAL A 186 -44.61 -20.89 -37.91
CA VAL A 186 -44.47 -19.51 -38.38
C VAL A 186 -43.81 -19.56 -39.77
N PRO A 187 -44.52 -19.11 -40.82
CA PRO A 187 -43.96 -19.00 -42.17
C PRO A 187 -42.74 -18.09 -42.17
N THR A 188 -41.63 -18.63 -42.68
CA THR A 188 -40.44 -17.87 -43.04
C THR A 188 -40.66 -17.25 -44.42
N ASP A 189 -41.46 -16.19 -44.48
CA ASP A 189 -41.58 -15.38 -45.68
C ASP A 189 -40.58 -14.22 -45.64
N ASP A 190 -39.69 -14.27 -46.64
CA ASP A 190 -39.20 -13.14 -47.43
C ASP A 190 -38.83 -11.84 -46.70
N LEU A 191 -37.55 -11.74 -46.33
CA LEU A 191 -36.83 -10.47 -46.22
C LEU A 191 -35.44 -10.63 -46.86
N SER A 192 -35.45 -11.04 -48.13
CA SER A 192 -34.39 -10.69 -49.08
C SER A 192 -34.63 -9.27 -49.57
N ASP A 193 -33.56 -8.53 -49.87
CA ASP A 193 -33.54 -7.13 -50.35
C ASP A 193 -33.78 -6.00 -49.34
N VAL A 194 -32.81 -5.82 -48.43
CA VAL A 194 -32.40 -4.46 -48.03
C VAL A 194 -31.07 -4.15 -48.68
N ALA A 195 -31.16 -3.38 -49.76
CA ALA A 195 -30.02 -2.81 -50.49
C ALA A 195 -29.04 -2.13 -49.52
N ALA A 196 -27.83 -2.66 -49.44
CA ALA A 196 -26.74 -2.07 -48.69
C ALA A 196 -26.44 -0.65 -49.22
N PRO A 197 -26.45 0.40 -48.38
CA PRO A 197 -26.02 1.72 -48.82
C PRO A 197 -24.52 1.67 -49.12
N ARG A 198 -24.18 1.92 -50.39
CA ARG A 198 -22.83 2.00 -50.96
C ARG A 198 -22.05 3.22 -50.43
N ARG A 199 -21.91 3.33 -49.10
CA ARG A 199 -21.38 4.51 -48.38
C ARG A 199 -20.25 4.13 -47.42
N SER A 200 -19.20 3.43 -47.90
CA SER A 200 -18.09 2.99 -47.03
C SER A 200 -16.67 3.38 -47.47
N ARG A 201 -16.47 4.02 -48.64
CA ARG A 201 -15.12 4.48 -49.03
C ARG A 201 -14.67 5.76 -48.30
N SER A 202 -15.59 6.68 -47.97
CA SER A 202 -15.19 7.92 -47.29
C SER A 202 -14.81 7.71 -45.82
N ARG A 203 -15.50 6.82 -45.08
CA ARG A 203 -15.17 6.53 -43.67
C ARG A 203 -13.78 5.91 -43.51
N ARG A 204 -13.35 5.04 -44.42
CA ARG A 204 -12.00 4.46 -44.37
C ARG A 204 -10.91 5.51 -44.58
N LEU A 205 -11.13 6.48 -45.45
CA LEU A 205 -10.21 7.61 -45.65
C LEU A 205 -10.12 8.51 -44.40
N TYR A 206 -11.23 8.78 -43.71
CA TYR A 206 -11.21 9.57 -42.47
C TYR A 206 -10.48 8.87 -41.31
N VAL A 207 -10.62 7.54 -41.19
CA VAL A 207 -9.91 6.78 -40.14
C VAL A 207 -8.41 6.76 -40.39
N ILE A 208 -7.97 6.57 -41.65
CA ILE A 208 -6.55 6.60 -42.00
C ILE A 208 -5.98 8.00 -41.82
N ALA A 209 -6.67 9.04 -42.30
CA ALA A 209 -6.23 10.42 -42.14
C ALA A 209 -6.17 10.84 -40.66
N GLY A 210 -7.16 10.43 -39.85
CA GLY A 210 -7.18 10.67 -38.41
C GLY A 210 -6.03 9.97 -37.67
N GLY A 211 -5.71 8.74 -38.07
CA GLY A 211 -4.56 8.00 -37.53
C GLY A 211 -3.23 8.70 -37.80
N VAL A 212 -3.00 9.16 -39.03
CA VAL A 212 -1.76 9.86 -39.41
C VAL A 212 -1.59 11.18 -38.63
N VAL A 213 -2.67 11.96 -38.48
CA VAL A 213 -2.63 13.22 -37.71
C VAL A 213 -2.32 12.95 -36.24
N LEU A 214 -2.92 11.91 -35.64
CA LEU A 214 -2.66 11.54 -34.24
C LEU A 214 -1.21 11.07 -34.04
N SER A 215 -0.67 10.26 -34.94
CA SER A 215 0.72 9.82 -34.89
C SER A 215 1.71 11.00 -35.00
N LEU A 216 1.45 11.97 -35.88
CA LEU A 216 2.30 13.16 -36.00
C LEU A 216 2.22 14.06 -34.75
N ALA A 217 1.05 14.18 -34.12
CA ALA A 217 0.91 14.92 -32.86
C ALA A 217 1.73 14.28 -31.72
N ILE A 218 1.71 12.95 -31.61
CA ILE A 218 2.50 12.22 -30.59
C ILE A 218 4.00 12.43 -30.82
N VAL A 219 4.48 12.30 -32.07
CA VAL A 219 5.89 12.56 -32.40
C VAL A 219 6.28 14.00 -32.08
N GLY A 220 5.40 14.97 -32.35
CA GLY A 220 5.62 16.38 -32.00
C GLY A 220 5.75 16.62 -30.49
N VAL A 221 4.91 15.98 -29.67
CA VAL A 221 4.98 16.08 -28.20
C VAL A 221 6.27 15.44 -27.65
N VAL A 222 6.64 14.26 -28.15
CA VAL A 222 7.87 13.57 -27.74
C VAL A 222 9.11 14.39 -28.13
N TRP A 223 9.16 14.91 -29.36
CA TRP A 223 10.24 15.81 -29.77
C TRP A 223 10.29 17.04 -28.87
N TRP A 224 9.16 17.71 -28.63
CA TRP A 224 9.11 18.89 -27.76
C TRP A 224 9.61 18.59 -26.35
N ALA A 225 9.23 17.45 -25.75
CA ALA A 225 9.70 17.04 -24.43
C ALA A 225 11.22 16.81 -24.40
N ILE A 226 11.78 16.14 -25.42
CA ILE A 226 13.23 15.91 -25.53
C ILE A 226 14.00 17.25 -25.67
N HIS A 227 13.44 18.20 -26.42
CA HIS A 227 14.07 19.52 -26.59
C HIS A 227 13.85 20.47 -25.41
N ALA A 228 12.73 20.34 -24.69
CA ALA A 228 12.48 21.11 -23.46
C ALA A 228 13.48 20.72 -22.35
N ALA A 229 13.85 19.45 -22.25
CA ALA A 229 14.86 18.96 -21.31
C ALA A 229 16.29 19.48 -21.61
N LYS A 230 16.55 19.95 -22.84
CA LYS A 230 17.85 20.53 -23.23
C LYS A 230 17.94 22.04 -23.02
N ARG A 231 16.90 22.71 -22.51
CA ARG A 231 17.04 24.12 -22.15
C ARG A 231 17.95 24.20 -20.92
N PRO A 232 19.12 24.87 -21.01
CA PRO A 232 19.97 25.09 -19.85
C PRO A 232 19.13 25.85 -18.81
N ALA A 233 19.10 25.33 -17.59
CA ALA A 233 18.41 25.98 -16.50
C ALA A 233 18.89 27.43 -16.40
N PRO A 234 17.99 28.42 -16.20
CA PRO A 234 18.41 29.79 -15.94
C PRO A 234 19.33 29.75 -14.73
N GLU A 235 20.53 30.27 -14.93
CA GLU A 235 21.57 30.43 -13.92
C GLU A 235 21.02 31.32 -12.81
N VAL A 236 20.40 30.69 -11.81
CA VAL A 236 20.06 31.35 -10.56
C VAL A 236 21.39 31.67 -9.92
N VAL A 237 21.74 32.95 -9.88
CA VAL A 237 22.86 33.50 -9.11
C VAL A 237 22.60 33.12 -7.65
N ALA A 238 23.11 31.95 -7.26
CA ALA A 238 23.04 31.44 -5.91
C ALA A 238 23.98 32.30 -5.06
N GLU A 239 23.40 33.11 -4.16
CA GLU A 239 24.12 33.58 -2.99
C GLU A 239 24.76 32.35 -2.32
N LYS A 240 26.09 32.35 -2.32
CA LYS A 240 26.95 31.32 -1.74
C LYS A 240 26.50 31.04 -0.29
N PRO A 241 25.84 29.90 -0.02
CA PRO A 241 25.53 29.52 1.35
C PRO A 241 26.87 29.32 2.05
N VAL A 242 27.05 30.00 3.18
CA VAL A 242 28.17 29.75 4.09
C VAL A 242 28.12 28.28 4.44
N ALA A 243 29.10 27.53 3.95
CA ALA A 243 29.20 26.10 4.18
C ALA A 243 29.21 25.86 5.69
N PRO A 244 28.24 25.12 6.26
CA PRO A 244 28.37 24.64 7.63
C PRO A 244 29.67 23.85 7.70
N ALA A 245 30.45 24.08 8.77
CA ALA A 245 31.71 23.40 9.00
C ALA A 245 31.52 21.88 8.76
N PRO A 246 32.44 21.21 8.03
CA PRO A 246 32.32 19.79 7.78
C PRO A 246 32.12 19.09 9.13
N PRO A 247 31.08 18.26 9.28
CA PRO A 247 30.88 17.52 10.52
C PRO A 247 32.19 16.80 10.85
N PRO A 248 32.61 16.78 12.13
CA PRO A 248 33.84 16.12 12.53
C PRO A 248 33.82 14.71 11.94
N LYS A 249 34.83 14.42 11.12
CA LYS A 249 35.04 13.11 10.50
C LYS A 249 34.87 12.08 11.64
N PRO A 250 33.84 11.22 11.60
CA PRO A 250 33.58 10.31 12.70
C PRO A 250 34.88 9.56 12.96
N GLU A 251 35.36 9.63 14.20
CA GLU A 251 36.50 8.82 14.61
C GLU A 251 36.21 7.39 14.20
N PRO A 252 37.16 6.69 13.56
CA PRO A 252 36.96 5.31 13.16
C PRO A 252 36.66 4.53 14.43
N LEU A 253 35.37 4.20 14.62
CA LEU A 253 34.92 3.21 15.57
C LEU A 253 35.82 2.01 15.35
N SER A 254 36.58 1.63 16.37
CA SER A 254 37.47 0.48 16.33
C SER A 254 36.62 -0.74 15.97
N GLU A 255 36.66 -1.13 14.70
CA GLU A 255 35.92 -2.28 14.19
C GLU A 255 36.46 -3.52 14.92
N GLU A 256 35.64 -4.04 15.83
CA GLU A 256 35.95 -5.26 16.57
C GLU A 256 36.01 -6.42 15.56
N LEU A 257 37.20 -7.03 15.44
CA LEU A 257 37.37 -8.21 14.62
C LEU A 257 36.53 -9.34 15.22
N LEU A 258 35.68 -9.96 14.40
CA LEU A 258 34.81 -11.04 14.86
C LEU A 258 35.64 -12.28 15.24
N SER A 259 35.30 -12.88 16.38
CA SER A 259 35.75 -14.23 16.70
C SER A 259 35.18 -15.24 15.68
N ALA A 260 35.77 -16.42 15.57
CA ALA A 260 35.28 -17.45 14.63
C ALA A 260 33.81 -17.86 14.91
N ASP A 261 33.42 -17.91 16.19
CA ASP A 261 32.05 -18.23 16.60
C ASP A 261 31.08 -17.08 16.30
N ASP A 262 31.49 -15.85 16.56
CA ASP A 262 30.67 -14.66 16.27
C ASP A 262 30.52 -14.45 14.76
N LYS A 263 31.54 -14.80 13.97
CA LYS A 263 31.49 -14.82 12.51
C LYS A 263 30.40 -15.78 12.01
N SER A 264 30.34 -17.01 12.51
CA SER A 264 29.31 -17.97 12.06
C SER A 264 27.91 -17.49 12.43
N LYS A 265 27.71 -16.95 13.65
CA LYS A 265 26.42 -16.41 14.08
C LYS A 265 26.01 -15.19 13.24
N CYS A 266 26.95 -14.30 12.94
CA CYS A 266 26.73 -13.12 12.10
C CYS A 266 26.29 -13.53 10.68
N ILE A 267 26.95 -14.54 10.08
CA ILE A 267 26.57 -15.08 8.77
C ILE A 267 25.15 -15.65 8.79
N ASP A 268 24.81 -16.43 9.82
CA ASP A 268 23.48 -17.05 9.94
C ASP A 268 22.38 -16.00 10.12
N GLU A 269 22.62 -14.95 10.92
CA GLU A 269 21.67 -13.86 11.10
C GLU A 269 21.49 -13.05 9.81
N ALA A 270 22.59 -12.64 9.17
CA ALA A 270 22.55 -11.90 7.91
C ALA A 270 21.83 -12.69 6.82
N ALA A 271 22.13 -13.98 6.69
CA ALA A 271 21.49 -14.86 5.73
C ALA A 271 19.99 -15.03 5.98
N ARG A 272 19.56 -15.13 7.25
CA ARG A 272 18.14 -15.19 7.60
C ARG A 272 17.40 -13.90 7.21
N LYS A 273 17.92 -12.73 7.60
CA LYS A 273 17.26 -11.44 7.29
C LYS A 273 17.18 -11.19 5.78
N MET A 274 18.24 -11.49 5.03
CA MET A 274 18.22 -11.34 3.57
C MET A 274 17.27 -12.33 2.90
N ALA A 275 17.17 -13.56 3.41
CA ALA A 275 16.23 -14.54 2.89
C ALA A 275 14.76 -14.19 3.15
N GLU A 276 14.44 -13.66 4.34
CA GLU A 276 13.10 -13.15 4.66
C GLU A 276 12.71 -11.99 3.73
N TYR A 277 13.65 -11.07 3.47
CA TYR A 277 13.45 -9.98 2.52
C TYR A 277 13.14 -10.50 1.10
N ILE A 278 13.92 -11.46 0.61
CA ILE A 278 13.70 -12.03 -0.73
C ILE A 278 12.42 -12.86 -0.81
N ASP A 279 12.07 -13.61 0.23
CA ASP A 279 10.80 -14.38 0.29
C ASP A 279 9.58 -13.45 0.24
N GLU A 280 9.62 -12.34 0.98
CA GLU A 280 8.54 -11.35 0.96
C GLU A 280 8.45 -10.66 -0.42
N LEU A 281 9.60 -10.36 -1.04
CA LEU A 281 9.64 -9.85 -2.41
C LEU A 281 9.00 -10.82 -3.41
N GLN A 282 9.33 -12.11 -3.30
CA GLN A 282 8.74 -13.17 -4.13
C GLN A 282 7.24 -13.29 -3.89
N ARG A 283 6.80 -13.23 -2.63
CA ARG A 283 5.37 -13.25 -2.28
C ARG A 283 4.61 -12.09 -2.90
N GLN A 284 5.15 -10.88 -2.82
CA GLN A 284 4.53 -9.67 -3.38
C GLN A 284 4.41 -9.75 -4.91
N HIS A 285 5.39 -10.34 -5.58
CA HIS A 285 5.42 -10.45 -7.04
C HIS A 285 4.85 -11.75 -7.60
N HIS A 286 4.55 -12.75 -6.77
CA HIS A 286 4.04 -14.06 -7.21
C HIS A 286 2.76 -13.94 -8.03
N LEU A 287 1.78 -13.18 -7.53
CA LEU A 287 0.50 -13.01 -8.23
C LEU A 287 0.64 -12.21 -9.54
N PRO A 288 1.29 -11.04 -9.57
CA PRO A 288 1.54 -10.33 -10.84
C PRO A 288 2.30 -11.17 -11.87
N LEU A 289 3.33 -11.93 -11.45
CA LEU A 289 4.09 -12.79 -12.35
C LEU A 289 3.25 -13.94 -12.90
N ALA A 290 2.42 -14.57 -12.05
CA ALA A 290 1.48 -15.60 -12.49
C ALA A 290 0.49 -15.04 -13.53
N MET A 291 -0.07 -13.84 -13.29
CA MET A 291 -0.95 -13.19 -14.25
C MET A 291 -0.24 -12.85 -15.56
N LEU A 292 0.99 -12.32 -15.49
CA LEU A 292 1.78 -12.00 -16.69
C LEU A 292 2.07 -13.26 -17.52
N SER A 293 2.42 -14.37 -16.88
CA SER A 293 2.63 -15.64 -17.59
C SER A 293 1.37 -16.11 -18.32
N GLN A 294 0.21 -16.03 -17.67
CA GLN A 294 -1.06 -16.39 -18.31
C GLN A 294 -1.40 -15.47 -19.49
N THR A 295 -1.09 -14.18 -19.40
CA THR A 295 -1.27 -13.25 -20.53
C THR A 295 -0.30 -13.54 -21.67
N ALA A 296 0.94 -13.93 -21.39
CA ALA A 296 1.91 -14.31 -22.41
C ALA A 296 1.45 -15.56 -23.18
N ASP A 297 0.94 -16.57 -22.48
CA ASP A 297 0.37 -17.78 -23.09
C ASP A 297 -0.84 -17.44 -23.99
N SER A 298 -1.70 -16.54 -23.51
CA SER A 298 -2.87 -16.06 -24.27
C SER A 298 -2.43 -15.34 -25.55
N VAL A 299 -1.41 -14.50 -25.48
CA VAL A 299 -0.85 -13.80 -26.65
C VAL A 299 -0.20 -14.78 -27.62
N GLN A 300 0.51 -15.79 -27.12
CA GLN A 300 1.12 -16.83 -27.96
C GLN A 300 0.06 -17.66 -28.68
N MET A 301 -1.05 -17.98 -28.01
CA MET A 301 -2.20 -18.65 -28.62
C MET A 301 -2.84 -17.79 -29.72
N LEU A 302 -3.05 -16.49 -29.48
CA LEU A 302 -3.57 -15.58 -30.50
C LEU A 302 -2.63 -15.46 -31.71
N LYS A 303 -1.31 -15.50 -31.48
CA LYS A 303 -0.32 -15.50 -32.57
C LYS A 303 -0.39 -16.78 -33.39
N ALA A 304 -0.49 -17.95 -32.76
CA ALA A 304 -0.66 -19.23 -33.46
C ALA A 304 -1.92 -19.26 -34.33
N LEU A 305 -3.03 -18.72 -33.81
CA LEU A 305 -4.28 -18.55 -34.55
C LEU A 305 -4.12 -17.63 -35.77
N ALA A 306 -3.42 -16.50 -35.60
CA ALA A 306 -3.15 -15.57 -36.70
C ALA A 306 -2.27 -16.18 -37.80
N ASP A 307 -1.34 -17.07 -37.43
CA ASP A 307 -0.45 -17.77 -38.35
C ASP A 307 -1.14 -19.00 -39.02
N GLY A 308 -2.41 -19.27 -38.72
CA GLY A 308 -3.16 -20.41 -39.25
C GLY A 308 -2.69 -21.76 -38.71
N ASN A 309 -1.88 -21.77 -37.65
CA ASN A 309 -1.35 -22.99 -37.04
C ASN A 309 -2.31 -23.49 -35.96
N LEU A 310 -3.36 -24.19 -36.39
CA LEU A 310 -4.38 -24.76 -35.51
C LEU A 310 -3.81 -25.89 -34.62
N ASP A 311 -2.75 -26.57 -35.07
CA ASP A 311 -2.10 -27.64 -34.29
C ASP A 311 -1.32 -27.10 -33.07
N ALA A 312 -1.04 -25.80 -33.02
CA ALA A 312 -0.39 -25.15 -31.88
C ALA A 312 -1.38 -24.72 -30.79
N ILE A 313 -2.68 -24.92 -30.98
CA ILE A 313 -3.68 -24.75 -29.92
C ILE A 313 -3.61 -26.03 -29.08
N PRO A 314 -3.19 -25.97 -27.81
CA PRO A 314 -3.26 -27.16 -26.97
C PRO A 314 -4.72 -27.63 -26.91
N ASP A 315 -4.96 -28.93 -27.05
CA ASP A 315 -6.29 -29.60 -27.04
C ASP A 315 -7.11 -29.38 -25.74
N SER A 316 -6.67 -28.47 -24.87
CA SER A 316 -7.27 -28.10 -23.58
C SER A 316 -8.60 -27.35 -23.68
N THR A 317 -9.18 -27.20 -24.86
CA THR A 317 -10.46 -26.49 -25.09
C THR A 317 -11.69 -27.10 -24.41
N SER A 318 -11.56 -28.23 -23.70
CA SER A 318 -12.64 -28.83 -22.91
C SER A 318 -12.84 -28.19 -21.53
N ALA A 319 -11.94 -27.31 -21.08
CA ALA A 319 -12.17 -26.45 -19.92
C ALA A 319 -12.26 -25.00 -20.39
N ILE A 320 -13.41 -24.37 -20.15
CA ILE A 320 -13.45 -22.90 -19.98
C ILE A 320 -12.25 -22.55 -19.09
N PRO A 321 -11.47 -21.48 -19.37
CA PRO A 321 -10.47 -20.98 -18.43
C PRO A 321 -11.16 -20.39 -17.19
N GLY A 322 -11.97 -21.19 -16.50
CA GLY A 322 -12.33 -21.02 -15.11
C GLY A 322 -11.03 -21.23 -14.37
N GLY A 323 -10.49 -20.11 -13.89
CA GLY A 323 -9.12 -19.97 -13.43
C GLY A 323 -8.60 -21.22 -12.75
N GLN A 324 -7.57 -21.84 -13.34
CA GLN A 324 -6.67 -22.66 -12.56
C GLN A 324 -6.30 -21.79 -11.35
N ALA A 325 -6.76 -22.21 -10.18
CA ALA A 325 -6.50 -21.48 -8.95
C ALA A 325 -4.99 -21.29 -8.88
N VAL A 326 -4.53 -20.05 -8.93
CA VAL A 326 -3.11 -19.73 -8.76
C VAL A 326 -2.72 -20.38 -7.45
N GLU A 327 -1.81 -21.36 -7.50
CA GLU A 327 -1.43 -22.08 -6.30
C GLU A 327 -0.97 -21.06 -5.25
N PRO A 328 -1.40 -21.20 -3.98
CA PRO A 328 -0.98 -20.30 -2.92
C PRO A 328 0.56 -20.28 -2.84
N TYR A 329 1.13 -19.09 -2.70
CA TYR A 329 2.57 -18.92 -2.53
C TYR A 329 3.06 -19.70 -1.30
N LYS A 330 3.99 -20.64 -1.51
CA LYS A 330 4.67 -21.36 -0.43
C LYS A 330 5.98 -20.65 -0.11
N SER A 331 6.14 -20.22 1.14
CA SER A 331 7.37 -19.56 1.59
C SER A 331 8.61 -20.43 1.36
N GLN A 332 9.64 -19.80 0.81
CA GLN A 332 10.95 -20.39 0.52
C GLN A 332 12.06 -19.84 1.44
N ALA A 333 11.71 -19.08 2.48
CA ALA A 333 12.65 -18.38 3.35
C ALA A 333 13.77 -19.29 3.91
N LYS A 334 13.43 -20.53 4.30
CA LYS A 334 14.40 -21.50 4.82
C LYS A 334 15.43 -21.94 3.77
N GLU A 335 14.98 -22.22 2.55
CA GLU A 335 15.86 -22.62 1.44
C GLU A 335 16.73 -21.44 0.98
N LEU A 336 16.13 -20.25 0.88
CA LEU A 336 16.83 -19.00 0.58
C LEU A 336 17.90 -18.68 1.61
N SER A 337 17.62 -18.89 2.91
CA SER A 337 18.59 -18.68 3.99
C SER A 337 19.79 -19.62 3.86
N ALA A 338 19.57 -20.89 3.53
CA ALA A 338 20.67 -21.83 3.28
C ALA A 338 21.53 -21.40 2.07
N LYS A 339 20.88 -21.02 0.96
CA LYS A 339 21.57 -20.52 -0.25
C LYS A 339 22.38 -19.25 0.02
N CYS A 340 21.82 -18.30 0.76
CA CYS A 340 22.52 -17.06 1.13
C CYS A 340 23.73 -17.36 2.00
N ARG A 341 23.58 -18.23 3.01
CA ARG A 341 24.65 -18.63 3.92
C ARG A 341 25.83 -19.26 3.18
N ASP A 342 25.55 -20.19 2.27
CA ASP A 342 26.58 -20.84 1.46
C ASP A 342 27.26 -19.86 0.50
N TRP A 343 26.50 -18.92 -0.07
CA TRP A 343 27.06 -17.87 -0.92
C TRP A 343 27.98 -16.93 -0.13
N VAL A 344 27.57 -16.49 1.05
CA VAL A 344 28.36 -15.60 1.92
C VAL A 344 29.66 -16.29 2.33
N ARG A 345 29.62 -17.56 2.75
CA ARG A 345 30.83 -18.33 3.08
C ARG A 345 31.81 -18.45 1.91
N LYS A 346 31.31 -18.60 0.68
CA LYS A 346 32.15 -18.71 -0.53
C LYS A 346 32.74 -17.37 -0.97
N ASN A 347 32.05 -16.27 -0.73
CA ASN A 347 32.44 -14.94 -1.23
C ASN A 347 33.13 -14.06 -0.21
N LEU A 348 33.19 -14.46 1.07
CA LEU A 348 34.02 -13.78 2.06
C LEU A 348 35.51 -13.96 1.73
N LYS A 349 36.18 -12.89 1.29
CA LYS A 349 37.49 -12.99 0.62
C LYS A 349 38.70 -13.15 1.54
N ARG A 350 38.62 -12.99 2.87
CA ARG A 350 39.75 -13.24 3.81
C ARG A 350 39.35 -13.15 5.28
N ASP A 351 40.14 -13.81 6.13
CA ASP A 351 40.22 -13.53 7.56
C ASP A 351 41.36 -12.53 7.85
N PRO A 352 41.18 -11.60 8.81
CA PRO A 352 39.97 -11.41 9.62
C PRO A 352 38.91 -10.57 8.88
N CYS A 353 37.63 -10.86 9.10
CA CYS A 353 36.50 -10.11 8.52
C CYS A 353 35.69 -9.40 9.62
N THR A 354 35.13 -8.25 9.28
CA THR A 354 34.24 -7.50 10.19
C THR A 354 32.78 -7.96 10.02
N ALA A 355 31.90 -7.57 10.94
CA ALA A 355 30.46 -7.77 10.76
C ALA A 355 29.95 -7.03 9.51
N GLY A 356 30.50 -5.85 9.22
CA GLY A 356 30.19 -5.08 8.03
C GLY A 356 30.42 -5.87 6.75
N ASP A 357 31.56 -6.56 6.64
CA ASP A 357 31.90 -7.38 5.48
C ASP A 357 30.86 -8.51 5.25
N VAL A 358 30.41 -9.15 6.33
CA VAL A 358 29.40 -10.22 6.27
C VAL A 358 28.06 -9.69 5.76
N TRP A 359 27.59 -8.57 6.32
CA TRP A 359 26.32 -7.96 5.93
C TRP A 359 26.34 -7.38 4.52
N GLU A 360 27.46 -6.79 4.11
CA GLU A 360 27.62 -6.27 2.75
C GLU A 360 27.64 -7.40 1.71
N THR A 361 28.35 -8.48 2.01
CA THR A 361 28.34 -9.70 1.18
C THR A 361 26.90 -10.25 1.09
N ALA A 362 26.19 -10.40 2.22
CA ALA A 362 24.80 -10.87 2.19
C ALA A 362 23.86 -9.93 1.40
N ARG A 363 24.07 -8.61 1.46
CA ARG A 363 23.33 -7.62 0.66
C ARG A 363 23.58 -7.78 -0.84
N GLN A 364 24.82 -8.02 -1.26
CA GLN A 364 25.14 -8.27 -2.67
C GLN A 364 24.40 -9.51 -3.21
N TRP A 365 24.31 -10.58 -2.41
CA TRP A 365 23.50 -11.74 -2.76
C TRP A 365 22.01 -11.38 -2.91
N ALA A 366 21.46 -10.62 -1.97
CA ALA A 366 20.06 -10.20 -2.01
C ALA A 366 19.78 -9.30 -3.23
N GLN A 367 20.68 -8.38 -3.57
CA GLN A 367 20.58 -7.54 -4.77
C GLN A 367 20.55 -8.38 -6.05
N ALA A 368 21.48 -9.32 -6.19
CA ALA A 368 21.50 -10.22 -7.35
C ALA A 368 20.21 -11.05 -7.46
N LYS A 369 19.67 -11.53 -6.34
CA LYS A 369 18.39 -12.27 -6.33
C LYS A 369 17.19 -11.39 -6.64
N ARG A 370 17.19 -10.16 -6.16
CA ARG A 370 16.16 -9.16 -6.49
C ARG A 370 16.16 -8.89 -8.00
N GLU A 371 17.31 -8.72 -8.63
CA GLU A 371 17.41 -8.55 -10.08
C GLU A 371 16.88 -9.77 -10.84
N GLU A 372 17.17 -10.99 -10.38
CA GLU A 372 16.65 -12.23 -10.97
C GLU A 372 15.12 -12.30 -10.91
N ILE A 373 14.51 -11.90 -9.79
CA ILE A 373 13.05 -11.88 -9.62
C ILE A 373 12.39 -10.82 -10.50
N LEU A 374 13.05 -9.68 -10.69
CA LEU A 374 12.50 -8.55 -11.45
C LEU A 374 12.78 -8.65 -12.95
N LYS A 375 13.74 -9.46 -13.39
CA LYS A 375 14.10 -9.64 -14.80
C LYS A 375 12.91 -9.96 -15.72
N PRO A 376 11.93 -10.82 -15.34
CA PRO A 376 10.76 -11.10 -16.16
C PRO A 376 9.83 -9.89 -16.36
N LEU A 377 9.89 -8.88 -15.49
CA LEU A 377 9.03 -7.68 -15.57
C LEU A 377 9.49 -6.66 -16.62
N GLY A 378 10.49 -7.01 -17.46
CA GLY A 378 10.78 -6.27 -18.69
C GLY A 378 11.34 -4.86 -18.49
N GLY A 379 12.02 -4.59 -17.38
CA GLY A 379 12.66 -3.28 -17.14
C GLY A 379 11.68 -2.14 -16.86
N LEU A 380 10.43 -2.46 -16.50
CA LEU A 380 9.57 -1.48 -15.82
C LEU A 380 10.37 -0.93 -14.63
N SER A 381 10.59 0.40 -14.58
CA SER A 381 11.32 1.02 -13.48
C SER A 381 10.49 0.90 -12.21
N VAL A 382 10.75 -0.16 -11.44
CA VAL A 382 10.17 -0.43 -10.11
C VAL A 382 11.04 0.14 -8.99
N GLU A 383 12.04 0.95 -9.31
CA GLU A 383 13.04 1.45 -8.36
C GLU A 383 12.42 2.20 -7.17
N GLY A 384 11.25 2.84 -7.34
CA GLY A 384 10.55 3.55 -6.27
C GLY A 384 9.59 2.72 -5.41
N LEU A 385 9.33 1.46 -5.75
CA LEU A 385 8.35 0.61 -5.05
C LEU A 385 8.99 -0.52 -4.25
N LEU A 386 10.29 -0.70 -4.39
CA LEU A 386 10.99 -1.82 -3.79
C LEU A 386 11.39 -1.47 -2.36
N PRO A 387 11.06 -2.33 -1.37
CA PRO A 387 11.46 -2.10 0.01
C PRO A 387 12.98 -1.98 0.11
N GLU A 388 13.46 -1.06 0.95
CA GLU A 388 14.88 -0.90 1.21
C GLU A 388 15.45 -2.20 1.80
N LEU A 389 16.69 -2.51 1.44
CA LEU A 389 17.40 -3.65 2.03
C LEU A 389 17.56 -3.42 3.54
N PRO A 390 17.42 -4.47 4.37
CA PRO A 390 17.57 -4.32 5.80
C PRO A 390 18.97 -3.80 6.13
N ALA A 391 19.03 -2.75 6.94
CA ALA A 391 20.28 -2.20 7.44
C ALA A 391 21.01 -3.26 8.28
N GLY A 392 22.34 -3.33 8.11
CA GLY A 392 23.19 -4.10 9.00
C GLY A 392 23.25 -3.48 10.41
N PRO A 393 23.71 -4.23 11.41
CA PRO A 393 23.98 -3.74 12.76
C PRO A 393 25.07 -2.66 12.79
#